data_AF-A0A7X1A8N2-F1
#
_entry.id   AF-A0A7X1A8N2-F1
#
_cell.length_a   1.000
_cell.length_b   1.000
_cell.length_c   1.000
_cell.angle_alpha   90.00
_cell.angle_beta   90.00
_cell.angle_gamma   90.00
#
_symmetry.space_group_name_H-M   'P 1'
#
loop_
_entity.id
_entity.type
_entity.pdbx_description
1 polymer ?
#
loop_
_entity_poly.entity_id
_entity_poly.type
_entity_poly.pdbx_seq_one_letter_code
_entity_poly.pdbx_strand_id
1 'polypeptide(L)'
;MAEPISKIRRVEKTEDEVKQEKMAAIKDQIVTEDAAFLEALELVKALHDSGALDMINSALKAKEDIATTFLNEARKEPATNAINNLMISGKLLTDTKPEQTEKLLESLANAQAKANESLKDDTTLGLFGLAKAMKDPDVNRALRYGLAFLKGVGQELK
;
A
#
# COMPACT_ATOMS: atom_id res chain seq x y z
N MET A 1 35.02 24.96 -71.46
CA MET A 1 33.61 24.85 -71.07
C MET A 1 33.46 23.51 -70.36
N ALA A 2 33.01 23.48 -69.11
CA ALA A 2 32.82 22.24 -68.35
C ALA A 2 31.37 21.77 -68.51
N GLU A 3 31.19 20.48 -68.81
CA GLU A 3 29.87 19.87 -68.98
C GLU A 3 29.12 19.79 -67.63
N PRO A 4 27.77 19.92 -67.64
CA PRO A 4 27.00 20.00 -66.41
C PRO A 4 26.91 18.63 -65.73
N ILE A 5 27.26 18.61 -64.45
CA ILE A 5 27.21 17.39 -63.63
C ILE A 5 25.74 16.99 -63.43
N SER A 6 25.41 15.82 -63.93
CA SER A 6 24.08 15.24 -63.96
C SER A 6 23.78 14.48 -62.66
N LYS A 7 22.54 14.66 -62.19
CA LYS A 7 21.82 13.86 -61.18
C LYS A 7 22.41 13.87 -59.75
N ILE A 8 21.75 14.61 -58.87
CA ILE A 8 21.81 14.39 -57.42
C ILE A 8 21.24 12.98 -57.16
N ARG A 9 22.10 11.98 -56.95
CA ARG A 9 21.68 10.69 -56.38
C ARG A 9 21.45 10.91 -54.90
N ARG A 10 20.19 10.94 -54.48
CA ARG A 10 19.83 10.83 -53.08
C ARG A 10 20.19 9.42 -52.65
N VAL A 11 21.25 9.27 -51.86
CA VAL A 11 21.59 8.00 -51.23
C VAL A 11 20.55 7.79 -50.14
N GLU A 12 19.49 7.07 -50.45
CA GLU A 12 18.57 6.60 -49.41
C GLU A 12 19.33 5.55 -48.60
N LYS A 13 19.56 5.87 -47.32
CA LYS A 13 20.23 4.96 -46.38
C LYS A 13 19.48 3.64 -46.39
N THR A 14 20.21 2.55 -46.59
CA THR A 14 19.63 1.22 -46.52
C THR A 14 19.15 0.92 -45.09
N GLU A 15 18.16 0.05 -44.92
CA GLU A 15 17.61 -0.26 -43.59
C GLU A 15 18.69 -0.74 -42.60
N ASP A 16 19.71 -1.42 -43.11
CA ASP A 16 20.82 -1.92 -42.30
C ASP A 16 21.76 -0.80 -41.86
N GLU A 17 22.01 0.21 -42.69
CA GLU A 17 22.76 1.40 -42.30
C GLU A 17 22.02 2.20 -41.23
N VAL A 18 20.69 2.33 -41.34
CA VAL A 18 19.86 3.00 -40.32
C VAL A 18 19.86 2.23 -39.00
N LYS A 19 19.79 0.89 -39.04
CA LYS A 19 19.89 0.05 -37.83
C LYS A 19 21.26 0.19 -37.16
N GLN A 20 22.34 0.19 -37.94
CA GLN A 20 23.70 0.34 -37.39
C GLN A 20 23.91 1.73 -36.76
N GLU A 21 23.43 2.78 -37.39
CA GLU A 21 23.54 4.15 -36.88
C GLU A 21 22.73 4.33 -35.58
N LYS A 22 21.52 3.76 -35.51
CA LYS A 22 20.72 3.72 -34.27
C LYS A 22 21.41 2.94 -33.16
N MET A 23 22.00 1.79 -33.48
CA MET A 23 22.73 0.97 -32.51
C MET A 23 23.96 1.72 -31.96
N ALA A 24 24.67 2.44 -32.83
CA ALA A 24 25.81 3.26 -32.42
C ALA A 24 25.38 4.41 -31.50
N ALA A 25 24.28 5.10 -31.83
CA ALA A 25 23.74 6.19 -31.01
C ALA A 25 23.29 5.72 -29.61
N ILE A 26 22.64 4.56 -29.51
CA ILE A 26 22.22 3.99 -28.22
C ILE A 26 23.44 3.61 -27.38
N LYS A 27 24.48 3.01 -27.99
CA LYS A 27 25.72 2.67 -27.29
C LYS A 27 26.40 3.92 -26.74
N ASP A 28 26.48 4.98 -27.54
CA ASP A 28 27.11 6.24 -27.15
C ASP A 28 26.37 6.90 -25.97
N GLN A 29 25.03 6.89 -25.98
CA GLN A 29 24.21 7.39 -24.87
C GLN A 29 24.39 6.56 -23.59
N ILE A 30 24.45 5.24 -23.69
CA ILE A 30 24.68 4.36 -22.52
C ILE A 30 26.06 4.59 -21.92
N VAL A 31 27.08 4.80 -22.76
CA VAL A 31 28.46 5.07 -22.30
C VAL A 31 28.58 6.46 -21.69
N THR A 32 27.81 7.43 -22.17
CA THR A 32 27.82 8.81 -21.66
C THR A 32 27.08 8.94 -20.34
N GLU A 33 25.97 8.22 -20.17
CA GLU A 33 25.11 8.24 -18.98
C GLU A 33 25.22 6.91 -18.19
N ASP A 34 26.45 6.41 -18.05
CA ASP A 34 26.77 5.07 -17.55
C ASP A 34 26.21 4.80 -16.16
N ALA A 35 26.37 5.74 -15.22
CA ALA A 35 25.91 5.61 -13.84
C ALA A 35 24.38 5.52 -13.74
N ALA A 36 23.66 6.44 -14.36
CA ALA A 36 22.20 6.47 -14.32
C ALA A 36 21.57 5.23 -14.98
N PHE A 37 22.19 4.74 -16.06
CA PHE A 37 21.76 3.52 -16.73
C PHE A 37 22.00 2.27 -15.88
N LEU A 38 23.16 2.18 -15.21
CA LEU A 38 23.48 1.09 -14.29
C LEU A 38 22.56 1.08 -13.06
N GLU A 39 22.29 2.25 -12.46
CA GLU A 39 21.34 2.37 -11.34
C GLU A 39 19.92 1.95 -11.74
N ALA A 40 19.48 2.32 -12.94
CA ALA A 40 18.19 1.88 -13.47
C ALA A 40 18.13 0.36 -13.66
N LEU A 41 19.22 -0.25 -14.16
CA LEU A 41 19.33 -1.71 -14.28
C LEU A 41 19.34 -2.41 -12.92
N GLU A 42 20.04 -1.86 -11.92
CA GLU A 42 20.05 -2.39 -10.56
C GLU A 42 18.65 -2.32 -9.93
N LEU A 43 17.94 -1.21 -10.12
CA LEU A 43 16.55 -1.07 -9.67
C LEU A 43 15.65 -2.10 -10.33
N VAL A 44 15.71 -2.25 -11.67
CA VAL A 44 14.92 -3.23 -12.40
C VAL A 44 15.24 -4.66 -11.93
N LYS A 45 16.52 -4.94 -11.67
CA LYS A 45 16.96 -6.24 -11.15
C LYS A 45 16.43 -6.49 -9.73
N ALA A 46 16.53 -5.52 -8.82
CA ALA A 46 16.01 -5.64 -7.46
C ALA A 46 14.47 -5.83 -7.46
N LEU A 47 13.77 -5.14 -8.35
CA LEU A 47 12.33 -5.32 -8.54
C LEU A 47 11.99 -6.70 -9.12
N HIS A 48 12.81 -7.23 -10.02
CA HIS A 48 12.64 -8.58 -10.56
C HIS A 48 12.89 -9.65 -9.51
N ASP A 49 14.03 -9.58 -8.80
CA ASP A 49 14.45 -10.54 -7.79
C ASP A 49 13.47 -10.62 -6.61
N SER A 50 12.80 -9.50 -6.28
CA SER A 50 11.76 -9.43 -5.24
C SER A 50 10.37 -9.87 -5.71
N GLY A 51 10.19 -10.18 -7.00
CA GLY A 51 8.87 -10.46 -7.60
C GLY A 51 7.96 -9.23 -7.75
N ALA A 52 8.43 -8.03 -7.35
CA ALA A 52 7.67 -6.79 -7.48
C ALA A 52 7.44 -6.41 -8.95
N LEU A 53 8.39 -6.70 -9.84
CA LEU A 53 8.27 -6.42 -11.28
C LEU A 53 7.12 -7.23 -11.90
N ASP A 54 6.96 -8.48 -11.49
CA ASP A 54 5.87 -9.35 -11.96
C ASP A 54 4.52 -8.87 -11.43
N MET A 55 4.49 -8.39 -10.19
CA MET A 55 3.29 -7.81 -9.59
C MET A 55 2.87 -6.52 -10.32
N ILE A 56 3.82 -5.62 -10.61
CA ILE A 56 3.59 -4.40 -11.39
C ILE A 56 3.10 -4.75 -12.80
N ASN A 57 3.75 -5.69 -13.48
CA ASN A 57 3.35 -6.15 -14.81
C ASN A 57 1.94 -6.78 -14.80
N SER A 58 1.62 -7.56 -13.79
CA SER A 58 0.30 -8.19 -13.64
C SER A 58 -0.78 -7.15 -13.38
N ALA A 59 -0.51 -6.15 -12.54
CA ALA A 59 -1.41 -5.02 -12.30
C ALA A 59 -1.63 -4.19 -13.57
N LEU A 60 -0.57 -3.96 -14.36
CA LEU A 60 -0.66 -3.24 -15.64
C LEU A 60 -1.42 -4.02 -16.72
N LYS A 61 -1.33 -5.35 -16.75
CA LYS A 61 -2.14 -6.19 -17.65
C LYS A 61 -3.61 -6.23 -17.24
N ALA A 62 -3.87 -6.31 -15.94
CA ALA A 62 -5.22 -6.23 -15.38
C ALA A 62 -5.89 -4.86 -15.62
N LYS A 63 -5.13 -3.85 -16.05
CA LYS A 63 -5.67 -2.56 -16.48
C LYS A 63 -6.70 -2.71 -17.59
N GLU A 64 -6.54 -3.60 -18.57
CA GLU A 64 -7.55 -3.73 -19.64
C GLU A 64 -8.92 -4.18 -19.12
N ASP A 65 -8.94 -5.03 -18.08
CA ASP A 65 -10.17 -5.51 -17.43
C ASP A 65 -10.75 -4.49 -16.44
N ILE A 66 -9.91 -3.63 -15.84
CA ILE A 66 -10.32 -2.66 -14.80
C ILE A 66 -10.59 -1.26 -15.40
N ALA A 67 -9.96 -0.91 -16.53
CA ALA A 67 -9.90 0.46 -17.05
C ALA A 67 -11.22 1.01 -17.57
N THR A 68 -12.11 0.18 -18.09
CA THR A 68 -13.33 0.66 -18.75
C THR A 68 -14.42 1.04 -17.76
N THR A 69 -14.38 0.53 -16.52
CA THR A 69 -15.40 0.81 -15.50
C THR A 69 -14.83 1.45 -14.23
N PHE A 70 -13.60 1.11 -13.82
CA PHE A 70 -13.07 1.55 -12.52
C PHE A 70 -12.17 2.79 -12.59
N LEU A 71 -11.45 3.05 -13.68
CA LEU A 71 -10.51 4.19 -13.74
C LEU A 71 -11.20 5.56 -13.71
N ASN A 72 -12.43 5.65 -14.19
CA ASN A 72 -13.24 6.87 -14.06
C ASN A 72 -13.81 7.05 -12.64
N GLU A 73 -14.02 5.94 -11.90
CA GLU A 73 -14.51 5.94 -10.52
C GLU A 73 -13.38 6.17 -9.52
N ALA A 74 -12.17 5.64 -9.79
CA ALA A 74 -10.97 5.78 -8.97
C ALA A 74 -10.45 7.23 -8.92
N ARG A 75 -10.84 8.07 -9.88
CA ARG A 75 -10.57 9.52 -9.86
C ARG A 75 -11.62 10.31 -9.07
N LYS A 76 -12.72 9.68 -8.66
CA LYS A 76 -13.72 10.36 -7.84
C LYS A 76 -13.22 10.46 -6.40
N GLU A 77 -13.64 11.51 -5.72
CA GLU A 77 -13.30 11.80 -4.33
C GLU A 77 -13.36 10.58 -3.38
N PRO A 78 -14.33 9.65 -3.49
CA PRO A 78 -14.39 8.49 -2.60
C PRO A 78 -13.15 7.58 -2.66
N ALA A 79 -12.56 7.38 -3.83
CA ALA A 79 -11.40 6.49 -3.99
C ALA A 79 -10.12 7.13 -3.42
N THR A 80 -9.91 8.43 -3.68
CA THR A 80 -8.80 9.19 -3.08
C THR A 80 -8.96 9.28 -1.57
N ASN A 81 -10.17 9.49 -1.07
CA ASN A 81 -10.46 9.50 0.37
C ASN A 81 -10.20 8.14 1.01
N ALA A 82 -10.54 7.04 0.33
CA ALA A 82 -10.24 5.70 0.82
C ALA A 82 -8.72 5.47 0.93
N ILE A 83 -7.94 5.86 -0.09
CA ILE A 83 -6.48 5.76 -0.07
C ILE A 83 -5.89 6.62 1.05
N ASN A 84 -6.36 7.85 1.22
CA ASN A 84 -5.89 8.74 2.30
C ASN A 84 -6.21 8.15 3.69
N ASN A 85 -7.42 7.63 3.90
CA ASN A 85 -7.81 6.98 5.15
C ASN A 85 -6.99 5.71 5.42
N LEU A 86 -6.68 4.92 4.38
CA LEU A 86 -5.78 3.76 4.49
C LEU A 86 -4.36 4.17 4.87
N MET A 87 -3.81 5.24 4.30
CA MET A 87 -2.48 5.74 4.69
C MET A 87 -2.45 6.27 6.13
N ILE A 88 -3.47 7.02 6.54
CA ILE A 88 -3.58 7.57 7.90
C ILE A 88 -3.77 6.45 8.94
N SER A 89 -4.64 5.48 8.65
CA SER A 89 -4.83 4.31 9.52
C SER A 89 -3.60 3.39 9.51
N GLY A 90 -2.93 3.23 8.38
CA GLY A 90 -1.65 2.56 8.25
C GLY A 90 -0.57 3.18 9.14
N LYS A 91 -0.48 4.52 9.15
CA LYS A 91 0.43 5.25 10.04
C LYS A 91 0.11 5.00 11.52
N LEU A 92 -1.17 4.99 11.90
CA LEU A 92 -1.59 4.66 13.27
C LEU A 92 -1.19 3.23 13.65
N LEU A 93 -1.31 2.28 12.72
CA LEU A 93 -0.90 0.88 12.91
C LEU A 93 0.62 0.73 13.04
N THR A 94 1.41 1.52 12.30
CA THR A 94 2.89 1.48 12.37
C THR A 94 3.47 2.26 13.55
N ASP A 95 2.83 3.35 13.96
CA ASP A 95 3.25 4.15 15.11
C ASP A 95 2.91 3.45 16.44
N THR A 96 1.98 2.49 16.42
CA THR A 96 1.66 1.64 17.57
C THR A 96 2.71 0.54 17.74
N LYS A 97 3.26 0.40 18.95
CA LYS A 97 4.25 -0.63 19.25
C LYS A 97 3.66 -2.04 19.03
N PRO A 98 4.30 -2.93 18.27
CA PRO A 98 3.81 -4.28 18.00
C PRO A 98 3.43 -5.06 19.27
N GLU A 99 4.20 -4.90 20.34
CA GLU A 99 3.98 -5.60 21.62
C GLU A 99 2.68 -5.15 22.31
N GLN A 100 2.27 -3.89 22.10
CA GLN A 100 1.00 -3.38 22.63
C GLN A 100 -0.18 -3.94 21.83
N THR A 101 -0.04 -4.01 20.52
CA THR A 101 -1.05 -4.59 19.62
C THR A 101 -1.24 -6.07 19.90
N GLU A 102 -0.15 -6.84 20.03
CA GLU A 102 -0.16 -8.25 20.36
C GLU A 102 -0.87 -8.50 21.70
N LYS A 103 -0.47 -7.78 22.75
CA LYS A 103 -1.09 -7.90 24.08
C LYS A 103 -2.59 -7.56 24.07
N LEU A 104 -3.02 -6.59 23.27
CA LEU A 104 -4.44 -6.25 23.11
C LEU A 104 -5.21 -7.39 22.43
N LEU A 105 -4.68 -7.94 21.34
CA LEU A 105 -5.28 -9.06 20.63
C LEU A 105 -5.38 -10.32 21.49
N GLU A 106 -4.31 -10.66 22.22
CA GLU A 106 -4.32 -11.76 23.19
C GLU A 106 -5.36 -11.53 24.31
N SER A 107 -5.43 -10.30 24.83
CA SER A 107 -6.40 -9.95 25.87
C SER A 107 -7.84 -10.08 25.36
N LEU A 108 -8.11 -9.73 24.10
CA LEU A 108 -9.41 -9.90 23.45
C LEU A 108 -9.76 -11.37 23.25
N ALA A 109 -8.82 -12.18 22.75
CA ALA A 109 -9.02 -13.61 22.57
C ALA A 109 -9.31 -14.31 23.91
N ASN A 110 -8.54 -13.98 24.95
CA ASN A 110 -8.74 -14.49 26.30
C ASN A 110 -10.07 -14.02 26.91
N ALA A 111 -10.46 -12.77 26.71
CA ALA A 111 -11.75 -12.24 27.16
C ALA A 111 -12.92 -12.95 26.47
N GLN A 112 -12.83 -13.22 25.16
CA GLN A 112 -13.83 -13.96 24.42
C GLN A 112 -13.98 -15.40 24.92
N ALA A 113 -12.86 -16.08 25.19
CA ALA A 113 -12.88 -17.43 25.75
C ALA A 113 -13.58 -17.46 27.11
N LYS A 114 -13.26 -16.51 28.01
CA LYS A 114 -13.89 -16.39 29.33
C LYS A 114 -15.38 -16.01 29.25
N ALA A 115 -15.76 -15.16 28.31
CA ALA A 115 -17.15 -14.80 28.09
C ALA A 115 -17.97 -16.02 27.64
N ASN A 116 -17.43 -16.80 26.70
CA ASN A 116 -18.07 -18.05 26.24
C ASN A 116 -18.18 -19.09 27.36
N GLU A 117 -17.21 -19.16 28.27
CA GLU A 117 -17.29 -20.03 29.45
C GLU A 117 -18.36 -19.57 30.43
N SER A 118 -18.45 -18.26 30.69
CA SER A 118 -19.46 -17.66 31.58
C SER A 118 -20.89 -17.85 31.07
N LEU A 119 -21.07 -17.94 29.75
CA LEU A 119 -22.37 -18.19 29.11
C LEU A 119 -22.84 -19.65 29.20
N LYS A 120 -22.00 -20.59 29.68
CA LYS A 120 -22.41 -21.98 29.91
C LYS A 120 -23.22 -22.14 31.19
N ASP A 121 -23.16 -21.16 32.08
CA ASP A 121 -23.94 -21.13 33.31
C ASP A 121 -25.22 -20.31 33.04
N ASP A 122 -26.39 -20.92 33.17
CA ASP A 122 -27.69 -20.33 32.76
C ASP A 122 -28.22 -19.29 33.78
N THR A 123 -27.31 -18.68 34.56
CA THR A 123 -27.64 -17.76 35.64
C THR A 123 -27.89 -16.36 35.09
N THR A 124 -29.13 -15.89 35.26
CA THR A 124 -29.52 -14.53 34.86
C THR A 124 -28.91 -13.48 35.79
N LEU A 125 -28.29 -12.45 35.20
CA LEU A 125 -27.69 -11.36 35.96
C LEU A 125 -28.76 -10.36 36.42
N GLY A 126 -29.22 -10.51 37.67
CA GLY A 126 -30.15 -9.56 38.31
C GLY A 126 -29.50 -8.24 38.74
N LEU A 127 -30.33 -7.26 39.14
CA LEU A 127 -29.87 -5.92 39.59
C LEU A 127 -28.86 -5.96 40.74
N PHE A 128 -29.00 -6.90 41.68
CA PHE A 128 -28.03 -7.10 42.76
C PHE A 128 -26.71 -7.69 42.25
N GLY A 129 -26.78 -8.58 41.26
CA GLY A 129 -25.61 -9.13 40.57
C GLY A 129 -24.83 -8.06 39.82
N LEU A 130 -25.51 -7.13 39.16
CA LEU A 130 -24.89 -5.95 38.53
C LEU A 130 -24.17 -5.06 39.56
N ALA A 131 -24.81 -4.77 40.69
CA ALA A 131 -24.19 -3.97 41.75
C ALA A 131 -22.94 -4.65 42.34
N LYS A 132 -22.96 -5.98 42.45
CA LYS A 132 -21.80 -6.77 42.85
C LYS A 132 -20.71 -6.77 41.77
N ALA A 133 -21.07 -6.92 40.50
CA ALA A 133 -20.14 -6.87 39.37
C ALA A 133 -19.44 -5.52 39.25
N MET A 134 -20.12 -4.39 39.49
CA MET A 134 -19.46 -3.07 39.49
C MET A 134 -18.44 -2.90 40.63
N LYS A 135 -18.57 -3.66 41.72
CA LYS A 135 -17.59 -3.70 42.82
C LYS A 135 -16.44 -4.68 42.55
N ASP A 136 -16.55 -5.53 41.55
CA ASP A 136 -15.47 -6.40 41.12
C ASP A 136 -14.29 -5.56 40.61
N PRO A 137 -13.05 -5.81 41.06
CA PRO A 137 -11.89 -5.00 40.71
C PRO A 137 -11.57 -5.01 39.21
N ASP A 138 -11.84 -6.11 38.50
CA ASP A 138 -11.56 -6.25 37.07
C ASP A 138 -12.58 -5.47 36.24
N VAL A 139 -13.86 -5.61 36.57
CA VAL A 139 -14.96 -4.85 35.94
C VAL A 139 -14.79 -3.36 36.21
N ASN A 140 -14.46 -2.97 37.44
CA ASN A 140 -14.25 -1.58 37.82
C ASN A 140 -13.08 -0.95 37.03
N ARG A 141 -11.97 -1.68 36.90
CA ARG A 141 -10.81 -1.24 36.12
C ARG A 141 -11.15 -1.01 34.65
N ALA A 142 -11.92 -1.93 34.02
CA ALA A 142 -12.38 -1.77 32.65
C ALA A 142 -13.30 -0.56 32.47
N LEU A 143 -14.26 -0.36 33.40
CA LEU A 143 -15.15 0.81 33.39
C LEU A 143 -14.38 2.12 33.53
N ARG A 144 -13.43 2.20 34.47
CA ARG A 144 -12.58 3.38 34.66
C ARG A 144 -11.74 3.69 33.41
N TYR A 145 -11.17 2.67 32.79
CA TYR A 145 -10.43 2.82 31.54
C TYR A 145 -11.34 3.36 30.43
N GLY A 146 -12.52 2.76 30.22
CA GLY A 146 -13.48 3.20 29.21
C GLY A 146 -13.91 4.66 29.41
N LEU A 147 -14.23 5.06 30.64
CA LEU A 147 -14.57 6.44 30.96
C LEU A 147 -13.42 7.42 30.72
N ALA A 148 -12.19 7.04 31.07
CA ALA A 148 -11.00 7.86 30.83
C ALA A 148 -10.71 8.00 29.33
N PHE A 149 -10.83 6.91 28.57
CA PHE A 149 -10.69 6.90 27.12
C PHE A 149 -11.71 7.82 26.45
N LEU A 150 -13.00 7.66 26.78
CA LEU A 150 -14.08 8.50 26.23
C LEU A 150 -13.87 9.98 26.57
N LYS A 151 -13.40 10.29 27.79
CA LYS A 151 -13.05 11.65 28.19
C LYS A 151 -11.90 12.21 27.34
N GLY A 152 -10.86 11.41 27.08
CA GLY A 152 -9.74 11.81 26.22
C GLY A 152 -10.18 12.09 24.79
N VAL A 153 -10.96 11.20 24.18
CA VAL A 153 -11.54 11.40 22.84
C VAL A 153 -12.35 12.69 22.78
N GLY A 154 -13.20 12.94 23.78
CA GLY A 154 -14.02 14.17 23.83
C GLY A 154 -13.21 15.46 24.04
N GLN A 155 -11.96 15.40 24.51
CA GLN A 155 -11.09 16.58 24.62
C GLN A 155 -10.45 16.96 23.29
N GLU A 156 -10.14 15.98 22.44
CA GLU A 156 -9.52 16.17 21.12
C GLU A 156 -10.53 16.57 20.02
N LEU A 157 -11.83 16.38 20.27
CA LEU A 157 -12.92 16.74 19.33
C LEU A 157 -13.41 18.19 19.49
N LYS A 158 -12.71 19.03 20.27
CA LYS A 158 -13.00 20.47 20.42
C LYS A 158 -12.22 21.31 19.42
#